data_AF-A0A0G0JV32-F1
#
_entry.id   AF-A0A0G0JV32-F1
#
_cell.length_a   1.000
_cell.length_b   1.000
_cell.length_c   1.000
_cell.angle_alpha   90.00
_cell.angle_beta   90.00
_cell.angle_gamma   90.00
#
_symmetry.space_group_name_H-M   'P 1'
#
loop_
_entity.id
_entity.type
_entity.pdbx_description
1 polymer ?
#
loop_
_entity_poly.entity_id
_entity_poly.type
_entity_poly.pdbx_seq_one_letter_code
_entity_poly.pdbx_strand_id
1 'polypeptide(L)'
;LALSAFYWVPALLEMKNTNVLSQIGGGADFRDHFVCINQLWNSLWGFGGSVDGCTDGLSFKIGKLHILVSIAAFILMLCFKRIRESKAGAIIFLSFLGFFISAFFMLEASKPIWEAIPTMAFFQYPWRFLILASFFSSLLAGSVISLSRQFIIKSYLIALPLVFFLLFFNLKLFIPQTILSRTAADYTNENTLKWTVSKISDEYLPPNFRKPKSEKDIAKNPIPFKETTLEKTSNGVSLIGVLALIIGIIFKYAKIKR
;
A
#
# COMPACT_ATOMS: atom_id res chain seq x y z
N LEU A 1 14.65 5.94 -7.98
CA LEU A 1 13.97 7.24 -7.85
C LEU A 1 13.78 7.96 -9.17
N ALA A 2 14.79 8.09 -10.04
CA ALA A 2 14.65 8.82 -11.31
C ALA A 2 13.51 8.29 -12.21
N LEU A 3 13.31 6.97 -12.27
CA LEU A 3 12.24 6.35 -13.06
C LEU A 3 10.82 6.71 -12.60
N SER A 4 10.62 7.11 -11.34
CA SER A 4 9.32 7.54 -10.82
C SER A 4 9.21 9.07 -10.69
N ALA A 5 10.25 9.81 -11.06
CA ALA A 5 10.31 11.27 -10.88
C ALA A 5 9.23 12.02 -11.65
N PHE A 6 8.83 11.54 -12.83
CA PHE A 6 7.74 12.15 -13.61
C PHE A 6 6.41 12.19 -12.85
N TYR A 7 6.21 11.32 -11.87
CA TYR A 7 4.99 11.27 -11.07
C TYR A 7 5.11 12.12 -9.79
N TRP A 8 6.17 11.91 -8.99
CA TRP A 8 6.25 12.55 -7.67
C TRP A 8 6.84 13.97 -7.73
N VAL A 9 7.68 14.31 -8.71
CA VAL A 9 8.26 15.67 -8.80
C VAL A 9 7.17 16.71 -9.09
N PRO A 10 6.30 16.56 -10.11
CA PRO A 10 5.20 17.51 -10.32
C PRO A 10 4.26 17.54 -9.12
N ALA A 11 3.91 16.39 -8.55
CA ALA A 11 3.03 16.31 -7.38
C ALA A 11 3.56 17.13 -6.19
N LEU A 12 4.86 17.08 -5.88
CA LEU A 12 5.45 17.87 -4.79
C LEU A 12 5.54 19.36 -5.13
N LEU A 13 5.89 19.72 -6.37
CA LEU A 13 6.03 21.11 -6.80
C LEU A 13 4.67 21.84 -6.91
N GLU A 14 3.63 21.10 -7.29
CA GLU A 14 2.28 21.60 -7.54
C GLU A 14 1.35 21.40 -6.34
N MET A 15 1.80 20.73 -5.29
CA MET A 15 1.00 20.44 -4.08
C MET A 15 0.30 21.67 -3.51
N LYS A 16 0.96 22.84 -3.57
CA LYS A 16 0.44 24.13 -3.10
C LYS A 16 -0.69 24.70 -3.97
N ASN A 17 -0.80 24.25 -5.22
CA ASN A 17 -1.79 24.69 -6.19
C ASN A 17 -3.04 23.79 -6.18
N THR A 18 -3.04 22.72 -5.38
CA THR A 18 -4.15 21.79 -5.25
C THR A 18 -4.62 21.70 -3.80
N ASN A 19 -5.75 21.05 -3.57
CA ASN A 19 -6.35 20.87 -2.25
C ASN A 19 -5.93 19.55 -1.59
N VAL A 20 -4.77 18.99 -1.93
CA VAL A 20 -4.36 17.67 -1.42
C VAL A 20 -4.15 17.65 0.10
N LEU A 21 -3.84 18.79 0.72
CA LEU A 21 -3.72 18.87 2.18
C LEU A 21 -5.06 18.59 2.90
N SER A 22 -6.21 18.71 2.22
CA SER A 22 -7.50 18.32 2.81
C SER A 22 -7.66 16.80 2.94
N GLN A 23 -6.74 16.02 2.38
CA GLN A 23 -6.69 14.57 2.55
C GLN A 23 -5.99 14.16 3.85
N ILE A 24 -5.39 15.11 4.57
CA ILE A 24 -4.78 14.88 5.88
C ILE A 24 -5.74 15.39 6.96
N GLY A 25 -5.97 14.57 7.98
CA GLY A 25 -6.84 14.93 9.11
C GLY A 25 -8.31 14.56 8.88
N GLY A 26 -9.18 15.07 9.75
CA GLY A 26 -10.59 14.65 9.76
C GLY A 26 -10.70 13.13 9.94
N GLY A 27 -11.51 12.47 9.13
CA GLY A 27 -11.64 11.00 9.16
C GLY A 27 -10.43 10.22 8.63
N ALA A 28 -9.32 10.89 8.29
CA ALA A 28 -8.06 10.29 7.88
C ALA A 28 -6.87 10.77 8.76
N ASP A 29 -7.15 11.31 9.96
CA ASP A 29 -6.10 11.62 10.93
C ASP A 29 -5.51 10.31 11.48
N PHE A 30 -4.21 10.10 11.27
CA PHE A 30 -3.53 8.88 11.71
C PHE A 30 -3.62 8.64 13.21
N ARG A 31 -3.85 9.70 14.01
CA ARG A 31 -3.97 9.62 15.47
C ARG A 31 -5.14 8.76 15.91
N ASP A 32 -6.17 8.67 15.09
CA ASP A 32 -7.41 7.94 15.36
C ASP A 32 -7.39 6.53 14.75
N HIS A 33 -6.25 6.08 14.19
CA HIS A 33 -6.17 4.85 13.39
C HIS A 33 -5.01 3.93 13.79
N PHE A 34 -4.43 4.14 14.98
CA PHE A 34 -3.45 3.22 15.54
C PHE A 34 -4.11 1.89 15.90
N VAL A 35 -3.37 0.80 15.66
CA VAL A 35 -3.85 -0.56 15.86
C VAL A 35 -3.59 -1.01 17.29
N CYS A 36 -4.58 -1.64 17.91
CA CYS A 36 -4.40 -2.26 19.20
C CYS A 36 -3.61 -3.58 19.08
N ILE A 37 -2.73 -3.86 20.04
CA ILE A 37 -1.86 -5.05 20.00
C ILE A 37 -2.66 -6.36 19.82
N ASN A 38 -3.83 -6.45 20.43
CA ASN A 38 -4.70 -7.61 20.30
C ASN A 38 -5.28 -7.77 18.89
N GLN A 39 -5.52 -6.69 18.14
CA GLN A 39 -6.03 -6.75 16.78
C GLN A 39 -5.00 -7.34 15.80
N LEU A 40 -3.70 -7.13 16.04
CA LEU A 40 -2.62 -7.75 15.25
C LEU A 40 -2.64 -9.28 15.34
N TRP A 41 -3.03 -9.82 16.50
CA TRP A 41 -3.21 -11.26 16.72
C TRP A 41 -4.60 -11.73 16.29
N ASN A 42 -5.64 -10.99 16.68
CA ASN A 42 -7.03 -11.30 16.43
C ASN A 42 -7.91 -10.03 16.30
N SER A 43 -8.10 -9.54 15.08
CA SER A 43 -9.14 -8.57 14.68
C SER A 43 -10.40 -9.22 14.05
N LEU A 44 -11.52 -8.51 14.03
CA LEU A 44 -12.70 -8.93 13.27
C LEU A 44 -12.42 -8.85 11.76
N TRP A 45 -12.88 -9.84 11.00
CA TRP A 45 -12.88 -9.78 9.53
C TRP A 45 -14.27 -9.35 9.07
N GLY A 46 -14.45 -8.05 8.89
CA GLY A 46 -15.71 -7.45 8.49
C GLY A 46 -15.53 -6.48 7.33
N PHE A 47 -16.55 -5.64 7.13
CA PHE A 47 -16.64 -4.67 6.04
C PHE A 47 -16.74 -3.22 6.53
N GLY A 48 -16.40 -2.98 7.80
CA GLY A 48 -16.36 -1.62 8.35
C GLY A 48 -15.04 -0.91 8.06
N GLY A 49 -14.93 0.34 8.52
CA GLY A 49 -13.72 1.16 8.40
C GLY A 49 -12.77 1.01 9.59
N SER A 50 -11.67 1.76 9.52
CA SER A 50 -10.84 2.03 10.70
C SER A 50 -11.42 3.21 11.48
N VAL A 51 -11.47 3.10 12.80
CA VAL A 51 -12.04 4.11 13.70
C VAL A 51 -11.17 4.23 14.94
N ASP A 52 -11.36 5.30 15.71
CA ASP A 52 -10.66 5.47 16.98
C ASP A 52 -10.97 4.33 17.96
N GLY A 53 -9.95 3.94 18.72
CA GLY A 53 -9.97 2.80 19.64
C GLY A 53 -9.81 1.42 18.97
N CYS A 54 -10.22 0.36 19.67
CA CYS A 54 -10.03 -1.03 19.23
C CYS A 54 -11.29 -1.67 18.63
N THR A 55 -12.24 -0.87 18.12
CA THR A 55 -13.57 -1.32 17.68
C THR A 55 -13.72 -1.33 16.15
N ASP A 56 -12.62 -1.43 15.41
CA ASP A 56 -12.62 -1.41 13.95
C ASP A 56 -13.43 -2.56 13.34
N GLY A 57 -14.14 -2.25 12.26
CA GLY A 57 -14.80 -3.24 11.42
C GLY A 57 -13.90 -3.83 10.33
N LEU A 58 -12.67 -3.32 10.21
CA LEU A 58 -11.61 -3.79 9.32
C LEU A 58 -10.60 -4.68 10.08
N SER A 59 -10.07 -5.70 9.41
CA SER A 59 -9.08 -6.59 10.02
C SER A 59 -7.65 -6.07 9.90
N PHE A 60 -6.96 -5.94 11.02
CA PHE A 60 -5.51 -5.69 11.09
C PHE A 60 -4.69 -6.93 11.47
N LYS A 61 -5.30 -8.12 11.41
CA LYS A 61 -4.63 -9.39 11.70
C LYS A 61 -3.41 -9.57 10.78
N ILE A 62 -2.24 -9.79 11.36
CA ILE A 62 -1.05 -10.24 10.62
C ILE A 62 -1.23 -11.71 10.19
N GLY A 63 -1.93 -12.48 11.02
CA GLY A 63 -2.15 -13.92 10.82
C GLY A 63 -1.17 -14.75 11.62
N LYS A 64 -1.73 -15.70 12.38
CA LYS A 64 -0.98 -16.55 13.32
C LYS A 64 0.13 -17.33 12.61
N LEU A 65 -0.14 -17.84 11.41
CA LEU A 65 0.85 -18.58 10.63
C LEU A 65 2.05 -17.71 10.27
N HIS A 66 1.83 -16.46 9.82
CA HIS A 66 2.91 -15.52 9.49
C HIS A 66 3.76 -15.19 10.71
N ILE A 67 3.13 -14.94 11.87
CA ILE A 67 3.85 -14.66 13.13
C ILE A 67 4.69 -15.87 13.54
N LEU A 68 4.09 -17.07 13.61
CA LEU A 68 4.77 -18.29 14.04
C LEU A 68 5.95 -18.64 13.11
N VAL A 69 5.75 -18.54 11.79
CA VAL A 69 6.81 -18.83 10.81
C VAL A 69 7.92 -17.78 10.87
N SER A 70 7.58 -16.51 11.09
CA SER A 70 8.58 -15.44 11.26
C SER A 70 9.45 -15.66 12.49
N ILE A 71 8.83 -16.04 13.62
CA ILE A 71 9.55 -16.39 14.86
C ILE A 71 10.40 -17.65 14.64
N ALA A 72 9.86 -18.69 13.99
CA ALA A 72 10.60 -19.91 13.70
C ALA A 72 11.83 -19.64 12.82
N ALA A 73 11.72 -18.83 11.77
CA ALA A 73 12.84 -18.43 10.93
C ALA A 73 13.96 -17.75 11.74
N PHE A 74 13.57 -16.84 12.63
CA PHE A 74 14.52 -16.12 13.49
C PHE A 74 15.20 -17.04 14.50
N ILE A 75 14.45 -17.92 15.17
CA ILE A 75 15.00 -18.90 16.11
C ILE A 75 15.97 -19.85 15.40
N LEU A 76 15.60 -20.39 14.23
CA LEU A 76 16.48 -21.25 13.44
C LEU A 76 17.79 -20.51 13.10
N MET A 77 17.71 -19.25 12.68
CA MET A 77 18.91 -18.46 12.41
C MET A 77 19.82 -18.33 13.65
N LEU A 78 19.25 -18.14 14.84
CA LEU A 78 20.02 -18.03 16.09
C LEU A 78 20.64 -19.36 16.55
N CYS A 79 19.90 -20.48 16.41
CA CYS A 79 20.35 -21.80 16.87
C CYS A 79 21.50 -22.38 16.04
N PHE A 80 21.59 -22.02 14.75
CA PHE A 80 22.58 -22.58 13.84
C PHE A 80 23.65 -21.56 13.47
N LYS A 81 24.83 -21.67 14.10
CA LYS A 81 25.98 -20.76 13.88
C LYS A 81 26.32 -20.58 12.40
N ARG A 82 26.28 -21.66 11.61
CA ARG A 82 26.51 -21.65 10.16
C ARG A 82 25.53 -20.74 9.41
N ILE A 83 24.27 -20.68 9.84
CA ILE A 83 23.25 -19.80 9.24
C ILE A 83 23.50 -18.37 9.71
N ARG A 84 23.68 -18.17 11.03
CA ARG A 84 23.90 -16.86 11.65
C ARG A 84 25.04 -16.06 11.00
N GLU A 85 26.14 -16.72 10.69
CA GLU A 85 27.34 -16.09 10.10
C GLU A 85 27.30 -16.04 8.57
N SER A 86 26.21 -16.51 7.95
CA SER A 86 26.03 -16.49 6.50
C SER A 86 25.24 -15.26 6.02
N LYS A 87 25.32 -14.99 4.71
CA LYS A 87 24.45 -14.01 4.03
C LYS A 87 22.95 -14.30 4.26
N ALA A 88 22.56 -15.58 4.35
CA ALA A 88 21.17 -15.95 4.63
C ALA A 88 20.74 -15.54 6.05
N GLY A 89 21.63 -15.68 7.04
CA GLY A 89 21.37 -15.21 8.40
C GLY A 89 21.15 -13.71 8.47
N ALA A 90 21.99 -12.93 7.76
CA ALA A 90 21.80 -11.48 7.66
C ALA A 90 20.46 -11.09 7.01
N ILE A 91 20.05 -11.78 5.94
CA ILE A 91 18.74 -11.55 5.29
C ILE A 91 17.59 -11.88 6.24
N ILE A 92 17.66 -13.00 6.97
CA ILE A 92 16.64 -13.39 7.95
C ILE A 92 16.57 -12.36 9.06
N PHE A 93 17.71 -11.92 9.59
CA PHE A 93 17.76 -10.89 10.63
C PHE A 93 17.13 -9.58 10.18
N LEU A 94 17.54 -9.06 9.01
CA LEU A 94 16.99 -7.82 8.45
C LEU A 94 15.49 -7.94 8.14
N SER A 95 15.04 -9.10 7.64
CA SER A 95 13.62 -9.34 7.39
C SER A 95 12.82 -9.39 8.69
N PHE A 96 13.35 -10.04 9.74
CA PHE A 96 12.71 -10.08 11.05
C PHE A 96 12.66 -8.69 11.71
N LEU A 97 13.74 -7.92 11.59
CA LEU A 97 13.78 -6.54 12.04
C LEU A 97 12.75 -5.69 11.28
N GLY A 98 12.67 -5.81 9.95
CA GLY A 98 11.68 -5.13 9.13
C GLY A 98 10.25 -5.50 9.50
N PHE A 99 9.98 -6.78 9.76
CA PHE A 99 8.69 -7.27 10.25
C PHE A 99 8.32 -6.63 11.59
N PHE A 100 9.25 -6.63 12.56
CA PHE A 100 9.04 -6.05 13.88
C PHE A 100 8.82 -4.54 13.84
N ILE A 101 9.66 -3.81 13.09
CA ILE A 101 9.52 -2.37 12.89
C ILE A 101 8.16 -2.06 12.26
N SER A 102 7.76 -2.80 11.22
CA SER A 102 6.46 -2.60 10.57
C SER A 102 5.30 -2.81 11.56
N ALA A 103 5.38 -3.85 12.41
CA ALA A 103 4.39 -4.07 13.45
C ALA A 103 4.36 -2.94 14.48
N PHE A 104 5.52 -2.44 14.90
CA PHE A 104 5.64 -1.33 15.85
C PHE A 104 5.05 -0.03 15.32
N PHE A 105 5.27 0.32 14.05
CA PHE A 105 4.72 1.53 13.43
C PHE A 105 3.20 1.54 13.30
N MET A 106 2.53 0.38 13.43
CA MET A 106 1.08 0.29 13.50
C MET A 106 0.53 0.60 14.89
N LEU A 107 1.34 0.50 15.95
CA LEU A 107 0.90 0.64 17.34
C LEU A 107 0.97 2.10 17.80
N GLU A 108 0.08 2.48 18.73
CA GLU A 108 0.05 3.81 19.34
C GLU A 108 1.38 4.19 20.02
N ALA A 109 2.14 3.20 20.51
CA ALA A 109 3.48 3.42 21.04
C ALA A 109 4.45 4.12 20.06
N SER A 110 4.18 4.04 18.75
CA SER A 110 4.95 4.74 17.71
C SER A 110 4.49 6.17 17.44
N LYS A 111 3.37 6.63 18.02
CA LYS A 111 2.77 7.95 17.81
C LYS A 111 3.76 9.12 17.90
N PRO A 112 4.71 9.17 18.88
CA PRO A 112 5.68 10.26 18.93
C PRO A 112 6.56 10.37 17.67
N ILE A 113 6.86 9.24 17.01
CA ILE A 113 7.65 9.20 15.78
C ILE A 113 6.81 9.73 14.61
N TRP A 114 5.53 9.36 14.55
CA TRP A 114 4.60 9.87 13.54
C TRP A 114 4.42 11.39 13.66
N GLU A 115 4.30 11.91 14.89
CA GLU A 115 4.14 13.35 15.14
C GLU A 115 5.42 14.14 14.88
N ALA A 116 6.60 13.54 15.06
CA ALA A 116 7.88 14.17 14.78
C ALA A 116 8.21 14.30 13.29
N ILE A 117 7.55 13.52 12.42
CA ILE A 117 7.82 13.49 10.98
C ILE A 117 6.56 13.97 10.23
N PRO A 118 6.47 15.26 9.83
CA PRO A 118 5.25 15.82 9.24
C PRO A 118 4.73 15.08 8.00
N THR A 119 5.61 14.45 7.23
CA THR A 119 5.25 13.70 6.03
C THR A 119 4.52 12.38 6.35
N MET A 120 4.58 11.89 7.59
CA MET A 120 3.84 10.68 8.01
C MET A 120 2.33 10.86 7.89
N ALA A 121 1.83 12.08 8.01
CA ALA A 121 0.40 12.38 7.90
C ALA A 121 -0.19 12.00 6.52
N PHE A 122 0.61 11.99 5.45
CA PHE A 122 0.19 11.54 4.12
C PHE A 122 -0.02 10.02 4.02
N PHE A 123 0.56 9.24 4.95
CA PHE A 123 0.25 7.82 5.02
C PHE A 123 -1.17 7.58 5.55
N GLN A 124 -1.77 8.55 6.26
CA GLN A 124 -3.12 8.58 6.83
C GLN A 124 -3.43 7.49 7.87
N TYR A 125 -3.02 6.25 7.62
CA TYR A 125 -3.44 5.09 8.39
C TYR A 125 -2.21 4.26 8.80
N PRO A 126 -1.85 4.20 10.10
CA PRO A 126 -0.73 3.42 10.59
C PRO A 126 -0.79 1.95 10.18
N TRP A 127 -1.99 1.35 10.14
CA TRP A 127 -2.19 -0.04 9.69
C TRP A 127 -1.74 -0.32 8.25
N ARG A 128 -1.45 0.68 7.41
CA ARG A 128 -0.83 0.46 6.08
C ARG A 128 0.55 -0.21 6.17
N PHE A 129 1.24 -0.11 7.30
CA PHE A 129 2.48 -0.87 7.55
C PHE A 129 2.26 -2.39 7.60
N LEU A 130 1.01 -2.87 7.64
CA LEU A 130 0.67 -4.27 7.46
C LEU A 130 1.16 -4.81 6.10
N ILE A 131 1.23 -3.97 5.06
CA ILE A 131 1.80 -4.33 3.75
C ILE A 131 3.28 -4.74 3.91
N LEU A 132 4.05 -3.95 4.65
CA LEU A 132 5.47 -4.23 4.91
C LEU A 132 5.64 -5.45 5.83
N ALA A 133 4.81 -5.57 6.87
CA ALA A 133 4.80 -6.76 7.73
C ALA A 133 4.52 -8.03 6.92
N SER A 134 3.54 -7.99 6.02
CA SER A 134 3.21 -9.11 5.12
C SER A 134 4.38 -9.46 4.19
N PHE A 135 5.01 -8.46 3.57
CA PHE A 135 6.18 -8.65 2.72
C PHE A 135 7.34 -9.31 3.47
N PHE A 136 7.73 -8.79 4.63
CA PHE A 136 8.83 -9.35 5.42
C PHE A 136 8.50 -10.75 5.96
N SER A 137 7.26 -10.99 6.40
CA SER A 137 6.84 -12.32 6.85
C SER A 137 6.87 -13.37 5.72
N SER A 138 6.61 -12.95 4.47
CA SER A 138 6.71 -13.82 3.29
C SER A 138 8.17 -14.20 2.99
N LEU A 139 9.11 -13.25 3.12
CA LEU A 139 10.55 -13.53 3.02
C LEU A 139 11.02 -14.50 4.11
N LEU A 140 10.54 -14.33 5.34
CA LEU A 140 10.86 -15.22 6.45
C LEU A 140 10.29 -16.63 6.23
N ALA A 141 9.06 -16.74 5.70
CA ALA A 141 8.48 -18.03 5.34
C ALA A 141 9.28 -18.75 4.24
N GLY A 142 9.69 -18.04 3.19
CA GLY A 142 10.58 -18.58 2.17
C GLY A 142 11.94 -19.01 2.73
N SER A 143 12.44 -18.29 3.74
CA SER A 143 13.70 -18.63 4.41
C SER A 143 13.61 -19.96 5.16
N VAL A 144 12.51 -20.25 5.87
CA VAL A 144 12.31 -21.57 6.53
C VAL A 144 12.38 -22.71 5.52
N ILE A 145 11.74 -22.56 4.35
CA ILE A 145 11.76 -23.56 3.28
C ILE A 145 13.16 -23.73 2.69
N SER A 146 13.91 -22.64 2.53
CA SER A 146 15.29 -22.67 2.04
C SER A 146 16.23 -23.36 3.02
N LEU A 147 16.08 -23.08 4.31
CA LEU A 147 16.87 -23.69 5.38
C LEU A 147 16.60 -25.19 5.55
N SER A 148 15.40 -25.68 5.18
CA SER A 148 15.08 -27.12 5.25
C SER A 148 16.08 -28.00 4.50
N ARG A 149 16.67 -27.47 3.42
CA ARG A 149 17.68 -28.16 2.61
C ARG A 149 18.96 -28.44 3.38
N GLN A 150 19.27 -27.63 4.39
CA GLN A 150 20.42 -27.85 5.27
C GLN A 150 20.21 -29.03 6.23
N PHE A 151 18.96 -29.42 6.47
CA PHE A 151 18.56 -30.51 7.37
C PHE A 151 18.16 -31.79 6.63
N ILE A 152 18.47 -31.91 5.34
CA ILE A 152 18.09 -33.06 4.48
C ILE A 152 16.55 -33.20 4.32
N ILE A 153 15.78 -32.24 4.83
CA ILE A 153 14.31 -32.22 4.68
C ILE A 153 13.99 -31.66 3.30
N LYS A 154 13.31 -32.47 2.48
CA LYS A 154 12.84 -32.06 1.15
C LYS A 154 11.89 -30.86 1.30
N SER A 155 12.21 -29.74 0.66
CA SER A 155 11.49 -28.46 0.82
C SER A 155 9.97 -28.54 0.63
N TYR A 156 9.48 -29.45 -0.22
CA TYR A 156 8.04 -29.62 -0.44
C TYR A 156 7.29 -30.13 0.80
N LEU A 157 7.96 -30.85 1.71
CA LEU A 157 7.38 -31.35 2.95
C LEU A 157 7.03 -30.23 3.93
N ILE A 158 7.65 -29.06 3.79
CA ILE A 158 7.33 -27.86 4.57
C ILE A 158 6.42 -26.93 3.77
N ALA A 159 6.72 -26.74 2.48
CA ALA A 159 5.97 -25.82 1.63
C ALA A 159 4.50 -26.25 1.45
N LEU A 160 4.22 -27.53 1.20
CA LEU A 160 2.84 -28.00 0.96
C LEU A 160 1.94 -27.83 2.20
N PRO A 161 2.36 -28.23 3.43
CA PRO A 161 1.57 -27.93 4.62
C PRO A 161 1.39 -26.44 4.87
N LEU A 162 2.43 -25.61 4.68
CA LEU A 162 2.31 -24.16 4.85
C LEU A 162 1.25 -23.56 3.92
N VAL A 163 1.28 -23.92 2.64
CA VAL A 163 0.27 -23.48 1.67
C VAL A 163 -1.10 -24.03 2.01
N PHE A 164 -1.21 -25.32 2.37
CA PHE A 164 -2.46 -25.93 2.77
C PHE A 164 -3.09 -25.23 3.97
N PHE A 165 -2.35 -25.03 5.06
CA PHE A 165 -2.85 -24.36 6.25
C PHE A 165 -3.20 -22.89 5.98
N LEU A 166 -2.40 -22.19 5.18
CA LEU A 166 -2.71 -20.83 4.75
C LEU A 166 -4.07 -20.79 4.05
N LEU A 167 -4.30 -21.66 3.06
CA LEU A 167 -5.58 -21.71 2.35
C LEU A 167 -6.71 -22.15 3.27
N PHE A 168 -6.54 -23.24 4.00
CA PHE A 168 -7.56 -23.82 4.89
C PHE A 168 -8.10 -22.79 5.90
N PHE A 169 -7.23 -22.01 6.54
CA PHE A 169 -7.67 -21.01 7.52
C PHE A 169 -8.26 -19.74 6.89
N ASN A 170 -7.88 -19.38 5.66
CA ASN A 170 -8.27 -18.11 5.04
C ASN A 170 -9.37 -18.22 3.98
N LEU A 171 -9.65 -19.41 3.42
CA LEU A 171 -10.69 -19.59 2.38
C LEU A 171 -12.06 -19.09 2.82
N LYS A 172 -12.41 -19.27 4.10
CA LYS A 172 -13.65 -18.77 4.70
C LYS A 172 -13.79 -17.24 4.71
N LEU A 173 -12.71 -16.49 4.46
CA LEU A 173 -12.70 -15.03 4.47
C LEU A 173 -13.09 -14.44 3.11
N PHE A 174 -13.09 -15.25 2.04
CA PHE A 174 -13.41 -14.84 0.67
C PHE A 174 -14.92 -14.90 0.39
N ILE A 175 -15.72 -14.32 1.29
CA ILE A 175 -17.18 -14.23 1.15
C ILE A 175 -17.52 -12.74 1.00
N PRO A 176 -18.20 -12.31 -0.07
CA PRO A 176 -18.60 -10.92 -0.24
C PRO A 176 -19.74 -10.55 0.72
N GLN A 177 -19.79 -9.30 1.18
CA GLN A 177 -20.92 -8.80 1.98
C GLN A 177 -22.21 -8.75 1.16
N THR A 178 -22.09 -8.23 -0.07
CA THR A 178 -23.19 -8.00 -0.99
C THR A 178 -22.70 -8.16 -2.41
N ILE A 179 -23.55 -8.71 -3.28
CA ILE A 179 -23.32 -8.72 -4.73
C ILE A 179 -24.18 -7.59 -5.30
N LEU A 180 -23.54 -6.58 -5.88
CA LEU A 180 -24.23 -5.44 -6.48
C LEU A 180 -24.55 -5.75 -7.94
N SER A 181 -25.84 -5.74 -8.30
CA SER A 181 -26.28 -5.79 -9.69
C SER A 181 -26.15 -4.42 -10.34
N ARG A 182 -24.92 -4.07 -10.76
CA ARG A 182 -24.59 -2.82 -11.45
C ARG A 182 -24.01 -3.10 -12.83
N THR A 183 -24.40 -2.29 -13.80
CA THR A 183 -23.90 -2.31 -15.17
C THR A 183 -22.94 -1.14 -15.40
N ALA A 184 -22.19 -1.17 -16.50
CA ALA A 184 -21.34 -0.03 -16.88
C ALA A 184 -22.13 1.29 -17.00
N ALA A 185 -23.39 1.22 -17.49
CA ALA A 185 -24.27 2.38 -17.63
C ALA A 185 -24.60 3.07 -16.29
N ASP A 186 -24.61 2.32 -15.18
CA ASP A 186 -24.83 2.90 -13.85
C ASP A 186 -23.67 3.80 -13.41
N TYR A 187 -22.46 3.54 -13.91
CA TYR A 187 -21.25 4.30 -13.61
C TYR A 187 -20.92 5.38 -14.63
N THR A 188 -21.41 5.26 -15.86
CA THR A 188 -21.10 6.17 -16.98
C THR A 188 -22.23 7.14 -17.34
N ASN A 189 -23.37 7.09 -16.65
CA ASN A 189 -24.40 8.10 -16.85
C ASN A 189 -23.94 9.49 -16.38
N GLU A 190 -24.52 10.55 -16.95
CA GLU A 190 -24.09 11.92 -16.69
C GLU A 190 -24.14 12.31 -15.21
N ASN A 191 -25.18 11.88 -14.49
CA ASN A 191 -25.32 12.20 -13.08
C ASN A 191 -24.20 11.56 -12.25
N THR A 192 -23.92 10.27 -12.47
CA THR A 192 -22.82 9.59 -11.76
C THR A 192 -21.48 10.24 -12.05
N LEU A 193 -21.20 10.55 -13.32
CA LEU A 193 -19.93 11.16 -13.72
C LEU A 193 -19.77 12.59 -13.21
N LYS A 194 -20.80 13.44 -13.34
CA LYS A 194 -20.72 14.87 -13.00
C LYS A 194 -20.94 15.16 -11.52
N TRP A 195 -21.73 14.35 -10.82
CA TRP A 195 -22.12 14.58 -9.44
C TRP A 195 -21.54 13.55 -8.48
N THR A 196 -21.91 12.27 -8.64
CA THR A 196 -21.61 11.24 -7.63
C THR A 196 -20.11 11.03 -7.46
N VAL A 197 -19.36 10.87 -8.56
CA VAL A 197 -17.92 10.60 -8.53
C VAL A 197 -17.12 11.89 -8.34
N SER A 198 -17.47 12.98 -9.03
CA SER A 198 -16.72 14.25 -8.89
C SER A 198 -16.74 14.82 -7.48
N LYS A 199 -17.78 14.53 -6.69
CA LYS A 199 -17.89 15.00 -5.30
C LYS A 199 -16.79 14.46 -4.36
N ILE A 200 -16.20 13.32 -4.69
CA ILE A 200 -15.21 12.63 -3.84
C ILE A 200 -13.76 12.77 -4.35
N SER A 201 -13.52 13.60 -5.37
CA SER A 201 -12.20 13.77 -6.00
C SER A 201 -11.79 15.24 -6.14
N ASP A 202 -11.97 16.01 -5.06
CA ASP A 202 -11.69 17.44 -5.04
C ASP A 202 -10.27 17.81 -4.61
N GLU A 203 -9.45 16.83 -4.24
CA GLU A 203 -8.05 17.00 -3.84
C GLU A 203 -7.16 17.56 -4.96
N TYR A 204 -7.52 17.32 -6.22
CA TYR A 204 -6.79 17.82 -7.38
C TYR A 204 -7.21 19.23 -7.80
N LEU A 205 -8.26 19.77 -7.19
CA LEU A 205 -8.78 21.09 -7.53
C LEU A 205 -8.00 22.19 -6.81
N PRO A 206 -7.99 23.43 -7.33
CA PRO A 206 -7.35 24.56 -6.66
C PRO A 206 -7.89 24.78 -5.24
N PRO A 207 -7.07 25.26 -4.29
CA PRO A 207 -7.50 25.49 -2.90
C PRO A 207 -8.75 26.37 -2.76
N ASN A 208 -8.93 27.32 -3.69
CA ASN A 208 -10.07 28.25 -3.69
C ASN A 208 -11.27 27.75 -4.51
N PHE A 209 -11.26 26.49 -4.95
CA PHE A 209 -12.34 25.92 -5.74
C PHE A 209 -13.62 25.82 -4.90
N ARG A 210 -14.71 26.42 -5.40
CA ARG A 210 -16.01 26.37 -4.74
C ARG A 210 -16.71 25.05 -5.08
N LYS A 211 -16.71 24.12 -4.12
CA LYS A 211 -17.35 22.82 -4.26
C LYS A 211 -18.87 22.99 -4.43
N PRO A 212 -19.47 22.43 -5.50
CA PRO A 212 -20.92 22.36 -5.68
C PRO A 212 -21.61 21.75 -4.45
N LYS A 213 -22.67 22.38 -3.93
CA LYS A 213 -23.44 21.86 -2.77
C LYS A 213 -24.64 21.04 -3.20
N SER A 214 -25.13 21.30 -4.41
CA SER A 214 -26.22 20.58 -5.04
C SER A 214 -25.89 20.27 -6.51
N GLU A 215 -26.59 19.30 -7.08
CA GLU A 215 -26.45 18.92 -8.50
C GLU A 215 -26.71 20.11 -9.45
N LYS A 216 -27.54 21.07 -9.02
CA LYS A 216 -27.87 22.28 -9.78
C LYS A 216 -26.70 23.26 -9.91
N ASP A 217 -25.73 23.16 -9.00
CA ASP A 217 -24.56 24.04 -8.98
C ASP A 217 -23.44 23.56 -9.93
N ILE A 218 -23.61 22.38 -10.54
CA ILE A 218 -22.63 21.81 -11.48
C ILE A 218 -22.60 22.64 -12.75
N ALA A 219 -21.39 23.00 -13.19
CA ALA A 219 -21.19 23.69 -14.45
C ALA A 219 -21.70 22.83 -15.62
N LYS A 220 -22.64 23.37 -16.40
CA LYS A 220 -23.21 22.69 -17.57
C LYS A 220 -22.25 22.62 -18.75
N ASN A 221 -21.34 23.59 -18.82
CA ASN A 221 -20.34 23.71 -19.87
C ASN A 221 -18.93 23.53 -19.27
N PRO A 222 -17.99 22.94 -20.02
CA PRO A 222 -16.59 22.89 -19.61
C PRO A 222 -16.06 24.30 -19.32
N ILE A 223 -15.30 24.44 -18.24
CA ILE A 223 -14.60 25.68 -17.95
C ILE A 223 -13.46 25.80 -18.97
N PRO A 224 -13.34 26.91 -19.71
CA PRO A 224 -12.25 27.10 -20.67
C PRO A 224 -10.92 27.05 -19.92
N PHE A 225 -10.13 26.04 -20.25
CA PHE A 225 -8.85 25.76 -19.61
C PHE A 225 -7.72 26.36 -20.44
N LYS A 226 -6.86 27.16 -19.81
CA LYS A 226 -5.65 27.68 -20.42
C LYS A 226 -4.44 27.00 -19.78
N GLU A 227 -3.78 26.16 -20.57
CA GLU A 227 -2.61 25.39 -20.15
C GLU A 227 -1.52 26.32 -19.59
N THR A 228 -1.06 25.99 -18.38
CA THR A 228 -0.02 26.75 -17.69
C THR A 228 1.37 26.48 -18.30
N THR A 229 2.33 27.38 -18.06
CA THR A 229 3.74 27.16 -18.49
C THR A 229 4.32 25.88 -17.89
N LEU A 230 3.92 25.55 -16.66
CA LEU A 230 4.37 24.35 -15.96
C LEU A 230 3.82 23.09 -16.60
N GLU A 231 2.51 23.06 -16.92
CA GLU A 231 1.89 21.93 -17.63
C GLU A 231 2.49 21.73 -19.02
N LYS A 232 2.71 22.82 -19.78
CA LYS A 232 3.40 22.73 -21.08
C LYS A 232 4.79 22.09 -20.94
N THR A 233 5.50 22.46 -19.89
CA THR A 233 6.83 21.91 -19.60
C THR A 233 6.74 20.45 -19.17
N SER A 234 5.80 20.10 -18.30
CA SER A 234 5.54 18.73 -17.82
C SER A 234 5.12 17.80 -18.97
N ASN A 235 4.22 18.25 -19.83
CA ASN A 235 3.78 17.56 -21.05
C ASN A 235 4.97 17.37 -22.01
N GLY A 236 5.81 18.39 -22.19
CA GLY A 236 7.03 18.30 -22.97
C GLY A 236 8.03 17.27 -22.43
N VAL A 237 8.29 17.28 -21.12
CA VAL A 237 9.18 16.32 -20.44
C VAL A 237 8.62 14.90 -20.57
N SER A 238 7.32 14.71 -20.39
CA SER A 238 6.65 13.41 -20.50
C SER A 238 6.76 12.87 -21.93
N LEU A 239 6.55 13.71 -22.95
CA LEU A 239 6.69 13.34 -24.35
C LEU A 239 8.14 12.93 -24.69
N ILE A 240 9.12 13.71 -24.23
CA ILE A 240 10.55 13.38 -24.40
C ILE A 240 10.89 12.06 -23.73
N GLY A 241 10.36 11.80 -22.52
CA GLY A 241 10.53 10.54 -21.81
C GLY A 241 9.98 9.34 -22.57
N VAL A 242 8.78 9.46 -23.14
CA VAL A 242 8.16 8.42 -23.98
C VAL A 242 8.98 8.18 -25.25
N LEU A 243 9.42 9.24 -25.93
CA LEU A 243 10.26 9.13 -27.13
C LEU A 243 11.59 8.45 -26.83
N ALA A 244 12.26 8.80 -25.74
CA ALA A 244 13.50 8.18 -25.31
C ALA A 244 13.33 6.67 -25.01
N LEU A 245 12.20 6.29 -24.39
CA LEU A 245 11.85 4.88 -24.16
C LEU A 245 11.65 4.13 -25.47
N ILE A 246 10.89 4.69 -26.42
CA ILE A 246 10.64 4.08 -27.73
C ILE A 246 11.97 3.90 -28.48
N ILE A 247 12.81 4.94 -28.53
CA ILE A 247 14.12 4.90 -29.18
C ILE A 247 15.01 3.83 -28.54
N GLY A 248 15.05 3.77 -27.20
CA GLY A 248 15.81 2.77 -26.47
C GLY A 248 15.37 1.33 -26.78
N ILE A 249 14.06 1.09 -26.89
CA ILE A 249 13.50 -0.22 -27.29
C ILE A 249 13.93 -0.56 -28.73
N ILE A 250 13.82 0.39 -29.67
CA ILE A 250 14.20 0.19 -31.07
C ILE A 250 15.70 -0.16 -31.18
N PHE A 251 16.59 0.60 -30.52
CA PHE A 251 18.03 0.33 -30.53
C PHE A 251 18.37 -1.04 -29.93
N LYS A 252 17.71 -1.43 -28.84
CA LYS A 252 17.88 -2.75 -28.24
C LYS A 252 17.45 -3.87 -29.20
N TYR A 253 16.32 -3.70 -29.88
CA TYR A 253 15.81 -4.68 -30.84
C TYR A 253 16.69 -4.78 -32.11
N ALA A 254 17.21 -3.65 -32.58
CA ALA A 254 18.14 -3.61 -33.70
C ALA A 254 19.49 -4.29 -33.38
N LYS A 255 19.94 -4.22 -32.12
CA LYS A 255 21.18 -4.86 -31.67
C LYS A 255 21.03 -6.38 -31.44
N ILE A 256 19.83 -6.88 -31.20
CA ILE A 256 19.54 -8.33 -31.05
C ILE A 256 19.45 -9.04 -32.41
N LYS A 257 19.18 -8.30 -33.49
CA LYS A 257 19.13 -8.83 -34.87
C LYS A 257 20.48 -8.87 -35.59
N ARG A 258 21.56 -8.39 -34.98
CA ARG A 258 22.95 -8.51 -35.45
C ARG A 258 23.67 -9.55 -34.62
#